data_AF-A0A109JHU2-F1
#
_entry.id   AF-A0A109JHU2-F1
#
_cell.length_a   1.000
_cell.length_b   1.000
_cell.length_c   1.000
_cell.angle_alpha   90.00
_cell.angle_beta   90.00
_cell.angle_gamma   90.00
#
_symmetry.space_group_name_H-M   'P 1'
#
loop_
_entity.id
_entity.type
_entity.pdbx_description
1 polymer ?
#
loop_
_entity_poly.entity_id
_entity_poly.type
_entity_poly.pdbx_seq_one_letter_code
_entity_poly.pdbx_strand_id
1 'polypeptide(L)' 'MTIDIAPIFRPYLDEAIARFSYLHPDVEIATTEEGVALSNSDTGLIAEFRYTLYRQKIHRETDTLRRAVIERLLR' A
#
# COMPACT_ATOMS: atom_id res chain seq x y z
N MET A 1 13.19 -7.56 8.15
CA MET A 1 12.53 -8.62 7.34
C MET A 1 12.30 -8.11 5.94
N THR A 2 12.54 -8.92 4.90
CA THR A 2 12.27 -8.54 3.51
C THR A 2 10.97 -9.17 3.03
N ILE A 3 10.15 -8.37 2.37
CA ILE A 3 8.88 -8.77 1.76
C ILE A 3 9.03 -8.61 0.25
N ASP A 4 8.96 -9.72 -0.47
CA ASP A 4 8.95 -9.69 -1.94
C ASP A 4 7.68 -9.02 -2.45
N ILE A 5 7.84 -8.10 -3.40
CA ILE A 5 6.72 -7.37 -3.98
C ILE A 5 6.59 -7.72 -5.46
N ALA A 6 5.47 -8.35 -5.80
CA ALA A 6 5.16 -8.65 -7.18
C ALA A 6 5.09 -7.35 -8.02
N PRO A 7 5.59 -7.33 -9.26
CA PRO A 7 5.68 -6.12 -10.09
C PRO A 7 4.37 -5.35 -10.23
N ILE A 8 3.24 -6.06 -10.27
CA ILE A 8 1.89 -5.47 -10.35
C ILE A 8 1.57 -4.52 -9.19
N PHE A 9 2.21 -4.68 -8.03
CA PHE A 9 1.98 -3.82 -6.87
C PHE A 9 2.92 -2.61 -6.79
N ARG A 10 4.01 -2.58 -7.58
CA ARG A 10 5.02 -1.51 -7.51
C ARG A 10 4.44 -0.10 -7.71
N PRO A 11 3.51 0.15 -8.65
CA PRO A 11 2.93 1.48 -8.84
C PRO A 11 2.15 2.03 -7.62
N TYR A 12 1.88 1.19 -6.62
CA TYR A 12 1.10 1.53 -5.43
C TYR A 12 1.94 1.59 -4.15
N LEU A 13 3.24 1.30 -4.24
CA LEU A 13 4.11 1.16 -3.07
C LEU A 13 4.26 2.45 -2.26
N ASP A 14 4.61 3.57 -2.90
CA ASP A 14 4.87 4.83 -2.18
C ASP A 14 3.65 5.27 -1.34
N GLU A 15 2.46 5.17 -1.94
CA GLU A 15 1.19 5.49 -1.30
C GLU A 15 0.81 4.51 -0.18
N ALA A 16 1.16 3.22 -0.33
CA ALA A 16 0.94 2.22 0.69
C ALA A 16 1.91 2.41 1.87
N ILE A 17 3.19 2.69 1.59
CA ILE A 17 4.23 2.98 2.58
C ILE A 17 3.83 4.21 3.40
N ALA A 18 3.43 5.32 2.76
CA ALA A 18 3.01 6.52 3.46
C ALA A 18 1.85 6.26 4.44
N ARG A 19 0.85 5.47 4.03
CA ARG A 19 -0.30 5.11 4.89
C ARG A 19 0.12 4.18 6.03
N PHE A 20 0.96 3.20 5.74
CA PHE A 20 1.44 2.25 6.73
C PHE A 20 2.33 2.93 7.77
N SER A 21 3.32 3.73 7.36
CA SER A 21 4.20 4.47 8.26
C SER A 21 3.47 5.50 9.12
N TYR A 22 2.32 6.00 8.69
CA TYR A 22 1.46 6.84 9.53
C TYR A 22 0.86 6.07 10.72
N LEU A 23 0.51 4.79 10.52
CA LEU A 23 -0.05 3.94 11.58
C LEU A 23 1.04 3.27 12.44
N HIS A 24 2.23 3.04 11.87
CA HIS A 24 3.35 2.34 12.48
C HIS A 24 4.62 3.19 12.42
N PRO A 25 4.69 4.32 13.16
CA PRO A 25 5.78 5.30 13.03
C PRO A 25 7.14 4.79 13.53
N ASP A 26 7.15 3.71 14.32
CA ASP A 26 8.33 3.03 14.86
C ASP A 26 8.92 1.97 13.92
N VAL A 27 8.23 1.66 12.81
CA VAL A 27 8.70 0.71 11.80
C VAL A 27 9.46 1.45 10.71
N GLU A 28 10.77 1.22 10.62
CA GLU A 28 11.58 1.73 9.51
C GLU A 28 11.34 0.88 8.26
N ILE A 29 11.26 1.55 7.11
CA ILE A 29 10.92 0.95 5.83
C ILE A 29 11.93 1.38 4.78
N ALA A 30 12.47 0.43 4.04
CA ALA A 30 13.30 0.68 2.88
C ALA A 30 12.76 -0.09 1.67
N THR A 31 12.65 0.57 0.53
CA THR A 31 12.33 -0.06 -0.75
C THR A 31 13.60 -0.57 -1.41
N THR A 32 13.53 -1.77 -1.97
CA THR A 32 14.63 -2.39 -2.74
C THR A 32 14.16 -2.73 -4.15
N GLU A 33 15.08 -3.16 -5.00
CA GLU A 33 14.75 -3.65 -6.34
C GLU A 33 13.82 -4.86 -6.32
N GLU A 34 13.84 -5.68 -5.26
CA GLU A 34 13.07 -6.93 -5.17
C GLU A 34 11.80 -6.78 -4.31
N GLY A 35 11.76 -5.81 -3.40
CA GLY A 35 10.60 -5.61 -2.55
C GLY A 35 10.74 -4.51 -1.51
N VAL A 36 10.34 -4.81 -0.28
CA VAL A 36 10.33 -3.88 0.85
C VAL A 36 10.97 -4.53 2.06
N ALA A 37 11.94 -3.85 2.67
CA ALA A 37 12.52 -4.23 3.94
C ALA A 37 11.85 -3.45 5.08
N LEU A 38 11.41 -4.17 6.11
CA LEU A 38 10.90 -3.62 7.37
C LEU A 38 11.93 -3.86 8.49
N SER A 39 12.10 -2.92 9.42
CA SER A 39 12.95 -3.11 10.60
C SER A 39 12.42 -4.18 11.55
N ASN A 40 11.10 -4.39 11.56
CA ASN A 40 10.42 -5.38 12.39
C ASN A 40 10.11 -6.68 11.61
N SER A 41 10.17 -7.83 12.29
CA SER A 41 9.82 -9.15 11.74
C SER A 41 8.50 -9.71 12.29
N ASP A 42 7.71 -8.91 13.01
CA ASP A 42 6.38 -9.30 13.46
C ASP A 42 5.48 -9.66 12.27
N THR A 43 4.99 -10.89 12.29
CA THR A 43 4.08 -11.44 11.28
C THR A 43 2.78 -10.65 11.13
N GLY A 44 2.29 -10.01 12.21
CA GLY A 44 1.12 -9.15 12.18
C GLY A 44 1.36 -7.90 11.32
N LEU A 45 2.49 -7.22 11.55
CA LEU A 45 2.88 -6.04 10.77
C LEU A 45 3.13 -6.38 9.30
N ILE A 46 3.74 -7.54 9.01
CA ILE A 46 3.93 -8.02 7.65
C ILE A 46 2.59 -8.23 6.95
N ALA A 47 1.63 -8.87 7.62
CA ALA A 47 0.29 -9.09 7.09
C ALA A 47 -0.45 -7.76 6.85
N GLU A 48 -0.32 -6.81 7.77
CA GLU A 48 -0.94 -5.49 7.66
C GLU A 48 -0.33 -4.65 6.54
N PHE A 49 0.99 -4.72 6.33
CA PHE A 49 1.65 -4.07 5.20
C PHE A 49 1.14 -4.62 3.86
N ARG A 50 1.08 -5.96 3.74
CA ARG A 50 0.53 -6.63 2.55
C ARG A 50 -0.93 -6.25 2.30
N TYR A 51 -1.73 -6.18 3.36
CA TYR A 51 -3.12 -5.75 3.28
C TYR A 51 -3.25 -4.31 2.80
N THR A 52 -2.45 -3.40 3.35
CA THR A 52 -2.41 -1.97 2.97
C THR A 52 -2.08 -1.81 1.50
N LEU A 53 -1.05 -2.51 1.02
CA LEU A 53 -0.64 -2.49 -0.40
C LEU A 53 -1.74 -3.02 -1.33
N TYR A 54 -2.37 -4.13 -0.96
CA TYR A 54 -3.47 -4.70 -1.73
C TYR A 54 -4.67 -3.74 -1.83
N ARG A 55 -5.05 -3.12 -0.70
CA ARG A 55 -6.13 -2.14 -0.67
C ARG A 55 -5.79 -0.89 -1.48
N GLN A 56 -4.53 -0.49 -1.53
CA GLN A 56 -4.11 0.67 -2.31
C GLN A 56 -4.25 0.42 -3.82
N LYS A 57 -3.89 -0.77 -4.30
CA LYS A 57 -4.15 -1.18 -5.69
C LYS A 57 -5.63 -1.05 -6.04
N ILE A 58 -6.51 -1.67 -5.25
CA ILE A 58 -7.96 -1.60 -5.49
C ILE A 58 -8.45 -0.15 -5.48
N HIS A 59 -7.97 0.66 -4.52
CA HIS A 59 -8.39 2.05 -4.42
C HIS A 59 -8.07 2.84 -5.69
N ARG A 60 -6.84 2.73 -6.22
CA ARG A 60 -6.44 3.39 -7.47
C ARG A 60 -7.20 2.85 -8.68
N GLU A 61 -7.36 1.53 -8.79
CA GLU A 61 -8.06 0.91 -9.93
C GLU A 61 -9.55 1.28 -9.99
N THR A 62 -10.14 1.66 -8.85
CA THR A 62 -11.55 2.04 -8.74
C THR A 62 -11.77 3.55 -8.66
N ASP A 63 -10.71 4.37 -8.67
CA ASP A 63 -10.83 5.82 -8.44
C ASP A 63 -11.64 6.53 -9.54
N THR A 64 -11.33 6.21 -10.80
CA THR A 64 -12.03 6.80 -11.96
C THR A 64 -13.53 6.51 -11.93
N LEU A 65 -13.91 5.25 -11.66
CA LEU A 65 -15.32 4.87 -11.57
C LEU A 65 -16.01 5.59 -10.41
N ARG A 66 -15.35 5.67 -9.25
CA ARG A 66 -15.87 6.35 -8.07
C ARG A 66 -16.14 7.83 -8.34
N ARG A 67 -15.20 8.53 -8.98
CA ARG A 67 -15.37 9.94 -9.38
C ARG A 67 -16.54 10.12 -10.34
N ALA A 68 -16.64 9.29 -11.38
CA ALA A 68 -17.73 9.37 -12.35
C ALA A 68 -19.12 9.19 -11.70
N VAL A 69 -19.24 8.25 -10.74
CA VAL A 69 -20.50 8.06 -9.99
C VAL A 69 -20.82 9.27 -9.12
N ILE A 70 -19.84 9.81 -8.39
CA ILE A 70 -20.04 11.00 -7.55
C ILE A 70 -20.45 12.21 -8.39
N GLU A 71 -19.76 12.47 -9.50
CA GLU A 71 -20.08 13.58 -10.41
C GLU A 71 -21.49 13.48 -10.98
N ARG A 72 -21.98 12.27 -11.25
CA ARG A 72 -23.35 12.05 -11.73
C ARG A 72 -24.40 12.29 -10.64
N LEU A 73 -24.11 12.03 -9.38
CA LEU A 73 -25.04 12.24 -8.26
C LEU A 73 -25.14 13.71 -7.82
N LEU A 74 -24.11 14.52 -8.13
CA LEU A 74 -24.06 15.95 -7.79
C LEU A 74 -24.63 16.87 -8.88
N ARG A 75 -25.05 16.31 -10.02
CA ARG A 75 -25.76 17.01 -11.10
C ARG A 75 -27.24 16.69 -11.07
#